data_AF-A0A9P4LXJ4-F1
#
_entry.id   AF-A0A9P4LXJ4-F1
#
_cell.length_a   1.000
_cell.length_b   1.000
_cell.length_c   1.000
_cell.angle_alpha   90.00
_cell.angle_beta   90.00
_cell.angle_gamma   90.00
#
_symmetry.space_group_name_H-M   'P 1'
#
loop_
_entity.id
_entity.type
_entity.pdbx_description
1 polymer ?
#
loop_
_entity_poly.entity_id
_entity_poly.type
_entity_poly.pdbx_seq_one_letter_code
_entity_poly.pdbx_strand_id
1 'polypeptide(L)'
;MAPLSPLAPLAARSFASGAAAAAERIQSQWINPTGVLQILLIVAGDVVGGALEQLSGGHITPVVFSFGWVGYAQQAFVSAISLHRLLKPPNANDPSYMISVPSGRIVTNRSCILNRILRDYDAWKPQEVHEEEHKAYIKYRRREASRDKRITEQDLSSFEALESTPLTITVFSASPNKEPGVRYRDKLWYSGMLIAIIQLGIACVPFALGGDWGPLYLTSVGTILAFATGSLPQFGKEKWGEAKRTSHRTVALTKGHHHRECIVIHGLGIGLDLEDLAMADWKKHNLLSGKKFGKKGKPKKQATAWPYTRMCTGILSICWIVLLISASGIRANSWYLVGIGALGLVQNAWVAASPTTPESQGLHLDFQGVTASDNALKALLIADQKFGGLGLALLKIYCPDLEQQEILSEWHYLQEEYGPMI
;
A
#
# COMPACT_ATOMS: atom_id res chain seq x y z
N MET A 1 -31.48 -73.81 12.77
CA MET A 1 -31.69 -72.36 12.88
C MET A 1 -30.81 -71.84 14.01
N ALA A 2 -29.68 -71.19 13.69
CA ALA A 2 -28.82 -70.55 14.69
C ALA A 2 -29.14 -69.05 14.74
N PRO A 3 -29.27 -68.42 15.92
CA PRO A 3 -29.61 -67.00 16.02
C PRO A 3 -28.35 -66.14 15.79
N LEU A 4 -28.53 -65.07 15.02
CA LEU A 4 -27.52 -64.04 14.75
C LEU A 4 -27.23 -63.23 16.03
N SER A 5 -25.96 -63.17 16.41
CA SER A 5 -25.45 -62.34 17.52
C SER A 5 -25.48 -60.84 17.19
N PRO A 6 -25.63 -59.93 18.18
CA PRO A 6 -25.85 -58.51 17.93
C PRO A 6 -24.52 -57.77 17.75
N LEU A 7 -24.19 -57.36 16.52
CA LEU A 7 -23.04 -56.50 16.21
C LEU A 7 -23.30 -54.99 16.43
N ALA A 8 -24.56 -54.60 16.63
CA ALA A 8 -24.97 -53.19 16.79
C ALA A 8 -24.46 -52.47 18.07
N PRO A 9 -24.39 -53.07 19.27
CA PRO A 9 -24.07 -52.32 20.50
C PRO A 9 -22.58 -51.95 20.62
N LEU A 10 -21.69 -52.65 19.91
CA LEU A 10 -20.25 -52.36 19.90
C LEU A 10 -19.89 -51.16 19.02
N ALA A 11 -20.54 -51.02 17.86
CA ALA A 11 -20.33 -49.89 16.96
C ALA A 11 -20.90 -48.56 17.51
N ALA A 12 -22.06 -48.62 18.17
CA ALA A 12 -22.65 -47.44 18.81
C ALA A 12 -21.82 -46.96 20.02
N ARG A 13 -21.25 -47.89 20.81
CA ARG A 13 -20.34 -47.55 21.92
C ARG A 13 -19.01 -46.98 21.43
N SER A 14 -18.42 -47.52 20.36
CA SER A 14 -17.17 -47.01 19.79
C SER A 14 -17.36 -45.61 19.18
N PHE A 15 -18.48 -45.37 18.51
CA PHE A 15 -18.84 -44.05 17.98
C PHE A 15 -19.12 -43.04 19.09
N ALA A 16 -19.87 -43.40 20.14
CA ALA A 16 -20.12 -42.54 21.29
C ALA A 16 -18.83 -42.22 22.08
N SER A 17 -17.92 -43.19 22.25
CA SER A 17 -16.60 -42.95 22.85
C SER A 17 -15.72 -42.07 21.96
N GLY A 18 -15.81 -42.21 20.64
CA GLY A 18 -15.10 -41.37 19.67
C GLY A 18 -15.63 -39.94 19.64
N ALA A 19 -16.96 -39.76 19.72
CA ALA A 19 -17.63 -38.47 19.77
C ALA A 19 -17.36 -37.75 21.10
N ALA A 20 -17.36 -38.47 22.23
CA ALA A 20 -16.98 -37.92 23.53
C ALA A 20 -15.50 -37.51 23.56
N ALA A 21 -14.60 -38.34 23.02
CA ALA A 21 -13.18 -37.99 22.89
C ALA A 21 -12.95 -36.81 21.91
N ALA A 22 -13.77 -36.69 20.86
CA ALA A 22 -13.73 -35.54 19.96
C ALA A 22 -14.24 -34.28 20.66
N ALA A 23 -15.34 -34.35 21.41
CA ALA A 23 -15.88 -33.25 22.19
C ALA A 23 -14.89 -32.78 23.27
N GLU A 24 -14.21 -33.71 23.96
CA GLU A 24 -13.19 -33.41 24.96
C GLU A 24 -11.93 -32.78 24.33
N ARG A 25 -11.54 -33.22 23.12
CA ARG A 25 -10.47 -32.58 22.33
C ARG A 25 -10.85 -31.18 21.86
N ILE A 26 -12.08 -30.98 21.42
CA ILE A 26 -12.58 -29.66 21.02
C ILE A 26 -12.62 -28.75 22.25
N GLN A 27 -13.22 -29.22 23.35
CA GLN A 27 -13.29 -28.50 24.62
C GLN A 27 -11.90 -28.15 25.15
N SER A 28 -10.93 -29.06 25.07
CA SER A 28 -9.56 -28.78 25.51
C SER A 28 -8.85 -27.75 24.63
N GLN A 29 -9.15 -27.69 23.32
CA GLN A 29 -8.69 -26.59 22.44
C GLN A 29 -9.35 -25.24 22.79
N TRP A 30 -10.62 -25.23 23.20
CA TRP A 30 -11.28 -24.01 23.69
C TRP A 30 -10.80 -23.60 25.09
N ILE A 31 -10.30 -24.51 25.91
CA ILE A 31 -9.72 -24.15 27.21
C ILE A 31 -8.28 -23.66 27.04
N ASN A 32 -7.51 -24.30 26.16
CA ASN A 32 -6.11 -23.96 25.86
C ASN A 32 -5.89 -23.89 24.34
N PRO A 33 -6.03 -22.71 23.72
CA PRO A 33 -5.98 -22.53 22.27
C PRO A 33 -4.54 -22.53 21.70
N THR A 34 -3.69 -23.49 22.08
CA THR A 34 -2.32 -23.63 21.55
C THR A 34 -2.30 -23.86 20.03
N GLY A 35 -3.33 -24.51 19.46
CA GLY A 35 -3.45 -24.73 18.02
C GLY A 35 -3.94 -23.52 17.20
N VAL A 36 -4.75 -22.63 17.80
CA VAL A 36 -5.32 -21.45 17.12
C VAL A 36 -4.23 -20.45 16.72
N LEU A 37 -3.12 -20.42 17.46
CA LEU A 37 -1.93 -19.63 17.14
C LEU A 37 -1.41 -19.94 15.74
N GLN A 38 -1.43 -21.21 15.30
CA GLN A 38 -0.91 -21.64 13.99
C GLN A 38 -1.74 -21.10 12.82
N ILE A 39 -3.06 -20.99 12.99
CA ILE A 39 -3.95 -20.45 11.95
C ILE A 39 -3.77 -18.94 11.84
N LEU A 40 -3.69 -18.24 12.98
CA LEU A 40 -3.40 -16.81 13.03
C LEU A 40 -2.03 -16.49 12.41
N LEU A 41 -1.04 -17.37 12.57
CA LEU A 41 0.31 -17.22 12.01
C LEU A 41 0.35 -17.22 10.47
N ILE A 42 -0.43 -18.09 9.83
CA ILE A 42 -0.34 -18.32 8.38
C ILE A 42 -0.91 -17.14 7.58
N VAL A 43 -2.04 -16.57 8.01
CA VAL A 43 -2.72 -15.49 7.26
C VAL A 43 -2.17 -14.11 7.60
N ALA A 44 -1.63 -13.92 8.81
CA ALA A 44 -1.30 -12.59 9.32
C ALA A 44 0.05 -12.00 8.86
N GLY A 45 0.92 -12.79 8.22
CA GLY A 45 2.22 -12.29 7.73
C GLY A 45 2.08 -11.17 6.70
N ASP A 46 1.11 -11.31 5.79
CA ASP A 46 0.86 -10.31 4.75
C ASP A 46 0.27 -9.02 5.32
N VAL A 47 -0.57 -9.15 6.35
CA VAL A 47 -1.14 -8.03 7.09
C VAL A 47 -0.04 -7.19 7.75
N VAL A 48 0.90 -7.84 8.43
CA VAL A 48 2.06 -7.15 9.03
C VAL A 48 2.92 -6.47 7.96
N GLY A 49 3.14 -7.12 6.82
CA GLY A 49 3.83 -6.53 5.68
C GLY A 49 3.16 -5.26 5.16
N GLY A 50 1.84 -5.28 5.01
CA GLY A 50 1.06 -4.10 4.60
C GLY A 50 1.11 -2.96 5.62
N ALA A 51 1.09 -3.28 6.92
CA ALA A 51 1.23 -2.28 7.99
C ALA A 51 2.64 -1.68 8.02
N LEU A 52 3.68 -2.49 7.79
CA LEU A 52 5.05 -2.04 7.67
C LEU A 52 5.25 -1.14 6.45
N GLU A 53 4.70 -1.49 5.30
CA GLU A 53 4.71 -0.60 4.14
C GLU A 53 4.07 0.77 4.45
N GLN A 54 3.10 0.85 5.36
CA GLN A 54 2.52 2.12 5.79
C GLN A 54 3.45 2.87 6.76
N LEU A 55 3.85 2.20 7.84
CA LEU A 55 4.44 2.82 9.03
C LEU A 55 5.98 2.75 9.08
N SER A 56 6.65 1.99 8.21
CA SER A 56 8.12 1.84 8.21
C SER A 56 8.88 2.95 7.47
N GLY A 57 10.16 3.11 7.83
CA GLY A 57 11.08 4.07 7.20
C GLY A 57 11.43 5.29 8.05
N GLY A 58 10.94 5.36 9.29
CA GLY A 58 11.39 6.29 10.32
C GLY A 58 12.24 5.56 11.36
N HIS A 59 12.69 6.28 12.39
CA HIS A 59 13.46 5.67 13.49
C HIS A 59 12.61 4.72 14.36
N ILE A 60 11.33 5.02 14.51
CA ILE A 60 10.37 4.22 15.28
C ILE A 60 9.19 3.87 14.37
N THR A 61 8.92 2.57 14.25
CA THR A 61 7.84 2.02 13.44
C THR A 61 6.85 1.30 14.37
N PRO A 62 5.72 1.94 14.74
CA PRO A 62 4.78 1.40 15.71
C PRO A 62 3.84 0.40 15.05
N VAL A 63 4.39 -0.70 14.53
CA VAL A 63 3.60 -1.85 14.09
C VAL A 63 3.50 -2.80 15.28
N VAL A 64 2.26 -3.11 15.65
CA VAL A 64 1.93 -3.72 16.94
C VAL A 64 2.28 -5.21 16.94
N PHE A 65 2.67 -5.76 18.09
CA PHE A 65 2.93 -7.19 18.22
C PHE A 65 1.67 -8.01 17.88
N SER A 66 1.85 -9.02 17.03
CA SER A 66 0.83 -9.99 16.66
C SER A 66 1.55 -11.26 16.22
N PHE A 67 0.85 -12.40 16.21
CA PHE A 67 1.49 -13.65 15.79
C PHE A 67 1.94 -13.62 14.31
N GLY A 68 1.32 -12.79 13.46
CA GLY A 68 1.73 -12.63 12.05
C GLY A 68 3.17 -12.21 11.81
N TRP A 69 3.83 -11.61 12.80
CA TRP A 69 5.22 -11.22 12.70
C TRP A 69 6.18 -12.37 12.41
N VAL A 70 5.88 -13.58 12.89
CA VAL A 70 6.73 -14.75 12.60
C VAL A 70 6.70 -15.06 11.11
N GLY A 71 5.50 -15.11 10.52
CA GLY A 71 5.31 -15.33 9.08
C GLY A 71 5.98 -14.24 8.25
N TYR A 72 5.78 -12.97 8.63
CA TYR A 72 6.45 -11.85 7.98
C TYR A 72 7.97 -11.93 8.09
N ALA A 73 8.52 -12.25 9.26
CA ALA A 73 9.97 -12.32 9.47
C ALA A 73 10.63 -13.38 8.58
N GLN A 74 9.98 -14.54 8.37
CA GLN A 74 10.46 -15.55 7.41
C GLN A 74 10.43 -15.02 5.98
N GLN A 75 9.32 -14.41 5.55
CA GLN A 75 9.20 -13.81 4.21
C GLN A 75 10.26 -12.71 3.98
N ALA A 76 10.48 -11.86 4.98
CA ALA A 76 11.45 -10.77 4.95
C ALA A 76 12.89 -11.29 4.87
N PHE A 77 13.22 -12.35 5.60
CA PHE A 77 14.53 -13.00 5.53
C PHE A 77 14.80 -13.60 4.13
N VAL A 78 13.83 -14.36 3.59
CA VAL A 78 13.93 -14.92 2.23
C VAL A 78 14.06 -13.81 1.18
N SER A 79 13.31 -12.72 1.33
CA SER A 79 13.36 -11.56 0.42
C SER A 79 14.67 -10.78 0.54
N ALA A 80 15.24 -10.67 1.74
CA ALA A 80 16.54 -10.03 1.96
C ALA A 80 17.67 -10.82 1.29
N ILE A 81 17.60 -12.15 1.31
CA ILE A 81 18.57 -13.03 0.64
C ILE A 81 18.39 -12.98 -0.88
N SER A 82 17.18 -13.23 -1.37
CA SER A 82 16.92 -13.44 -2.79
C SER A 82 16.83 -12.14 -3.60
N LEU A 83 16.16 -11.12 -3.07
CA LEU A 83 15.82 -9.88 -3.78
C LEU A 83 16.52 -8.64 -3.21
N HIS A 84 17.25 -8.80 -2.11
CA HIS A 84 17.90 -7.71 -1.38
C HIS A 84 16.92 -6.59 -1.01
N ARG A 85 15.69 -6.96 -0.63
CA ARG A 85 14.66 -6.02 -0.22
C ARG A 85 13.79 -6.53 0.92
N LEU A 86 13.09 -5.62 1.59
CA LEU A 86 12.12 -5.94 2.66
C LEU A 86 10.68 -5.58 2.28
N LEU A 87 10.49 -4.56 1.45
CA LEU A 87 9.17 -4.18 0.96
C LEU A 87 8.74 -5.14 -0.16
N LYS A 88 7.43 -5.43 -0.21
CA LYS A 88 6.88 -6.22 -1.30
C LYS A 88 6.92 -5.41 -2.61
N PRO A 89 7.12 -6.09 -3.75
CA PRO A 89 6.97 -5.41 -5.04
C PRO A 89 5.54 -4.89 -5.17
N PRO A 90 5.33 -3.80 -5.92
CA PRO A 90 4.00 -3.47 -6.40
C PRO A 90 3.38 -4.65 -7.17
N ASN A 91 2.06 -4.74 -7.13
CA ASN A 91 1.32 -5.79 -7.83
C ASN A 91 1.60 -5.70 -9.34
N ALA A 92 2.05 -6.81 -9.94
CA ALA A 92 2.32 -6.86 -11.37
C ALA A 92 1.04 -6.77 -12.23
N ASN A 93 -0.12 -7.10 -11.64
CA ASN A 93 -1.40 -7.15 -12.34
C ASN A 93 -2.11 -5.79 -12.45
N ASP A 94 -1.65 -4.77 -11.71
CA ASP A 94 -2.20 -3.41 -11.75
C ASP A 94 -1.03 -2.41 -11.89
N PRO A 95 -0.44 -2.30 -13.11
CA PRO A 95 0.70 -1.43 -13.32
C PRO A 95 0.26 0.03 -13.31
N SER A 96 1.00 0.87 -12.58
CA SER A 96 0.92 2.31 -12.76
C SER A 96 2.09 2.83 -13.58
N TYR A 97 1.87 3.98 -14.21
CA TYR A 97 2.80 4.63 -15.10
C TYR A 97 3.13 6.02 -14.60
N MET A 98 4.37 6.40 -14.86
CA MET A 98 4.89 7.72 -14.59
C MET A 98 5.38 8.33 -15.91
N ILE A 99 4.91 9.54 -16.21
CA ILE A 99 5.29 10.29 -17.41
C ILE A 99 6.14 11.48 -16.99
N SER A 100 7.32 11.60 -17.58
CA SER A 100 8.08 12.84 -17.50
C SER A 100 7.49 13.85 -18.48
N VAL A 101 6.85 14.90 -17.98
CA VAL A 101 6.15 15.89 -18.82
C VAL A 101 7.07 16.57 -19.85
N PRO A 102 8.29 17.04 -19.49
CA PRO A 102 9.17 17.68 -20.47
C PRO A 102 9.68 16.77 -21.58
N SER A 103 9.70 15.46 -21.37
CA SER A 103 10.29 14.49 -22.32
C SER A 103 9.26 13.54 -22.96
N GLY A 104 8.02 13.53 -22.48
CA GLY A 104 7.00 12.55 -22.88
C GLY A 104 7.37 11.09 -22.58
N ARG A 105 8.42 10.86 -21.78
CA ARG A 105 8.92 9.51 -21.51
C ARG A 105 8.02 8.83 -20.50
N ILE A 106 7.50 7.67 -20.89
CA ILE A 106 6.67 6.80 -20.06
C ILE A 106 7.56 5.76 -19.37
N VAL A 107 7.38 5.61 -18.06
CA VAL A 107 8.13 4.68 -17.22
C VAL A 107 7.13 3.91 -16.36
N THR A 108 7.27 2.60 -16.27
CA THR A 108 6.49 1.79 -15.32
C THR A 108 6.90 2.12 -13.90
N ASN A 109 5.93 2.50 -13.07
CA ASN A 109 6.17 2.87 -11.69
C ASN A 109 6.31 1.62 -10.80
N ARG A 110 7.50 1.46 -10.21
CA ARG A 110 7.82 0.37 -9.29
C ARG A 110 7.88 0.81 -7.83
N SER A 111 7.55 2.06 -7.52
CA SER A 111 7.56 2.56 -6.15
C SER A 111 6.31 2.12 -5.39
N CYS A 112 6.50 1.53 -4.21
CA CYS A 112 5.40 1.25 -3.29
C CYS A 112 4.68 2.52 -2.83
N ILE A 113 5.39 3.65 -2.67
CA ILE A 113 4.82 4.92 -2.23
C ILE A 113 3.90 5.50 -3.31
N LEU A 114 4.41 5.62 -4.54
CA LEU A 114 3.65 6.22 -5.63
C LEU A 114 2.42 5.37 -5.98
N ASN A 115 2.54 4.04 -5.92
CA ASN A 115 1.39 3.15 -6.11
C ASN A 115 0.32 3.35 -5.04
N ARG A 116 0.70 3.50 -3.76
CA ARG A 116 -0.27 3.76 -2.68
C ARG A 116 -0.94 5.12 -2.82
N ILE A 117 -0.19 6.16 -3.14
CA ILE A 117 -0.72 7.52 -3.35
C ILE A 117 -1.76 7.51 -4.48
N LEU A 118 -1.46 6.82 -5.58
CA LEU A 118 -2.39 6.69 -6.70
C LEU A 118 -3.60 5.81 -6.38
N ARG A 119 -3.43 4.74 -5.59
CA ARG A 119 -4.52 3.86 -5.15
C ARG A 119 -5.50 4.59 -4.22
N ASP A 120 -4.97 5.38 -3.30
CA ASP A 120 -5.75 6.03 -2.24
C ASP A 120 -6.25 7.42 -2.66
N TYR A 121 -6.08 7.81 -3.92
CA TYR A 121 -6.37 9.16 -4.42
C TYR A 121 -7.78 9.64 -4.08
N ASP A 122 -8.79 8.80 -4.27
CA ASP A 122 -10.17 9.12 -3.92
C ASP A 122 -10.38 9.54 -2.46
N ALA A 123 -9.55 9.05 -1.54
CA ALA A 123 -9.67 9.33 -0.12
C ALA A 123 -9.00 10.65 0.30
N TRP A 124 -8.00 11.13 -0.45
CA TRP A 124 -7.25 12.33 -0.13
C TRP A 124 -7.37 13.45 -1.18
N LYS A 125 -8.13 13.23 -2.26
CA LYS A 125 -8.30 14.25 -3.30
C LYS A 125 -8.94 15.53 -2.73
N PRO A 126 -8.47 16.72 -3.14
CA PRO A 126 -9.03 17.98 -2.68
C PRO A 126 -10.52 18.13 -3.01
N GLN A 127 -11.25 18.90 -2.21
CA GLN A 127 -12.69 19.12 -2.41
C GLN A 127 -12.95 19.82 -3.76
N GLU A 128 -12.05 20.71 -4.18
CA GLU A 128 -12.10 21.41 -5.46
C GLU A 128 -12.08 20.43 -6.65
N VAL A 129 -11.43 19.28 -6.50
CA VAL A 129 -11.43 18.21 -7.52
C VAL A 129 -12.82 17.61 -7.64
N HIS A 130 -13.46 17.26 -6.52
CA HIS A 130 -14.82 16.72 -6.51
C HIS A 130 -15.83 17.68 -7.16
N GLU A 131 -15.69 18.98 -6.90
CA GLU A 131 -16.57 20.00 -7.46
C GLU A 131 -16.42 20.11 -8.98
N GLU A 132 -15.18 20.09 -9.48
CA GLU A 132 -14.90 20.16 -10.92
C GLU A 132 -15.30 18.87 -11.65
N GLU A 133 -15.06 17.70 -11.03
CA GLU A 133 -15.57 16.41 -11.52
C GLU A 133 -17.09 16.41 -11.64
N HIS A 134 -17.78 16.89 -10.60
CA HIS A 134 -19.23 16.98 -10.60
C HIS A 134 -19.76 17.94 -11.67
N LYS A 135 -19.13 19.11 -11.84
CA LYS A 135 -19.49 20.08 -12.90
C LYS A 135 -19.30 19.48 -14.30
N ALA A 136 -18.18 18.80 -14.53
CA ALA A 136 -17.90 18.14 -15.81
C ALA A 136 -18.93 17.05 -16.10
N TYR A 137 -19.27 16.23 -15.10
CA TYR A 137 -20.30 15.21 -15.19
C TYR A 137 -21.69 15.78 -15.50
N ILE A 138 -22.13 16.84 -14.80
CA ILE A 138 -23.44 17.49 -15.07
C ILE A 138 -23.49 18.08 -16.49
N LYS A 139 -22.37 18.65 -16.97
CA LYS A 139 -22.27 19.18 -18.33
C LYS A 139 -22.41 18.09 -19.39
N TYR A 140 -21.77 16.95 -19.17
CA TYR A 140 -21.93 15.75 -20.01
C TYR A 140 -23.38 15.28 -20.04
N ARG A 141 -23.99 15.09 -18.86
CA ARG A 141 -25.38 14.64 -18.71
C ARG A 141 -26.36 15.54 -19.47
N ARG A 142 -26.18 16.86 -19.41
CA ARG A 142 -27.02 17.82 -20.14
C ARG A 142 -26.88 17.70 -21.67
N ARG A 143 -25.68 17.39 -22.19
CA ARG A 143 -25.44 17.20 -23.63
C ARG A 143 -26.11 15.93 -24.13
N GLU A 144 -25.97 14.83 -23.41
CA GLU A 144 -26.57 13.54 -23.80
C GLU A 144 -28.10 13.60 -23.76
N ALA A 145 -28.69 14.19 -22.71
CA ALA A 145 -30.13 14.43 -22.65
C ALA A 145 -30.67 15.33 -23.77
N SER A 146 -29.81 16.20 -24.33
CA SER A 146 -30.16 17.04 -25.49
C SER A 146 -30.05 16.29 -26.82
N ARG A 147 -29.19 15.26 -26.90
CA ARG A 147 -28.99 14.42 -28.10
C ARG A 147 -30.10 13.40 -28.27
N ASP A 148 -30.56 12.76 -27.20
CA ASP A 148 -31.60 11.75 -27.27
C ASP A 148 -32.79 12.06 -26.35
N LYS A 149 -33.85 12.62 -26.93
CA LYS A 149 -35.10 12.93 -26.22
C LYS A 149 -35.88 11.69 -25.76
N ARG A 150 -35.44 10.47 -26.14
CA ARG A 150 -36.13 9.21 -25.83
C ARG A 150 -35.61 8.53 -24.57
N ILE A 151 -34.48 8.95 -24.02
CA ILE A 151 -33.89 8.30 -22.84
C ILE A 151 -34.49 8.89 -21.57
N THR A 152 -35.13 8.03 -20.76
CA THR A 152 -35.73 8.41 -19.47
C THR A 152 -34.62 8.68 -18.45
N GLU A 153 -34.82 9.61 -17.50
CA GLU A 153 -33.84 9.91 -16.42
C GLU A 153 -33.40 8.65 -15.64
N GLN A 154 -34.27 7.65 -15.57
CA GLN A 154 -34.04 6.40 -14.84
C GLN A 154 -33.12 5.42 -15.59
N ASP A 155 -33.19 5.39 -16.93
CA ASP A 155 -32.33 4.55 -17.79
C ASP A 155 -30.88 5.09 -17.81
N LEU A 156 -30.74 6.43 -17.80
CA LEU A 156 -29.45 7.12 -17.74
C LEU A 156 -28.69 6.77 -16.44
N SER A 157 -29.39 6.78 -15.30
CA SER A 157 -28.79 6.51 -13.98
C SER A 157 -28.20 5.10 -13.82
N SER A 158 -28.71 4.12 -14.58
CA SER A 158 -28.26 2.72 -14.53
C SER A 158 -27.08 2.45 -15.47
N PHE A 159 -26.98 3.19 -16.59
CA PHE A 159 -25.85 3.14 -17.54
C PHE A 159 -24.65 3.99 -17.05
N GLU A 160 -24.91 5.09 -16.33
CA GLU A 160 -23.90 6.08 -15.89
C GLU A 160 -22.98 5.60 -14.75
N ALA A 161 -23.41 4.67 -13.90
CA ALA A 161 -22.60 4.23 -12.75
C ALA A 161 -21.34 3.43 -13.13
N LEU A 162 -21.22 2.95 -14.38
CA LEU A 162 -20.13 2.07 -14.82
C LEU A 162 -19.15 2.70 -15.84
N GLU A 163 -19.53 3.72 -16.63
CA GLU A 163 -18.76 4.09 -17.85
C GLU A 163 -18.42 5.58 -18.06
N SER A 164 -18.93 6.55 -17.28
CA SER A 164 -18.85 7.98 -17.64
C SER A 164 -18.14 8.91 -16.64
N THR A 165 -17.05 8.49 -16.00
CA THR A 165 -16.22 9.43 -15.22
C THR A 165 -15.49 10.41 -16.16
N PRO A 166 -15.45 11.72 -15.92
CA PRO A 166 -14.66 12.64 -16.75
C PRO A 166 -13.16 12.35 -16.60
N LEU A 167 -12.35 12.70 -17.61
CA LEU A 167 -10.89 12.71 -17.44
C LEU A 167 -10.51 13.90 -16.54
N THR A 168 -9.99 13.57 -15.35
CA THR A 168 -9.56 14.53 -14.33
C THR A 168 -8.05 14.58 -14.25
N ILE A 169 -7.48 15.75 -14.51
CA ILE A 169 -6.05 16.05 -14.38
C ILE A 169 -5.90 16.99 -13.20
N THR A 170 -5.24 16.51 -12.15
CA THR A 170 -5.04 17.25 -10.90
C THR A 170 -3.58 17.61 -10.74
N VAL A 171 -3.31 18.90 -10.53
CA VAL A 171 -1.96 19.45 -10.51
C VAL A 171 -1.58 19.87 -9.09
N PHE A 172 -0.44 19.37 -8.64
CA PHE A 172 0.17 19.64 -7.36
C PHE A 172 1.59 20.19 -7.56
N SER A 173 2.06 20.99 -6.62
CA SER A 173 3.47 21.35 -6.46
C SER A 173 4.07 20.78 -5.19
N ALA A 174 5.38 20.53 -5.20
CA ALA A 174 6.11 20.26 -3.99
C ALA A 174 6.04 21.47 -3.02
N SER A 175 5.63 21.22 -1.78
CA SER A 175 5.51 22.26 -0.76
C SER A 175 6.90 22.78 -0.34
N PRO A 176 7.16 24.09 -0.35
CA PRO A 176 8.44 24.66 0.08
C PRO A 176 8.64 24.63 1.60
N ASN A 177 7.57 24.48 2.38
CA ASN A 177 7.57 24.66 3.82
C ASN A 177 7.95 23.39 4.62
N LYS A 178 8.08 22.24 3.96
CA LYS A 178 8.27 20.93 4.62
C LYS A 178 9.35 20.13 3.92
N GLU A 179 10.15 19.42 4.70
CA GLU A 179 11.29 18.66 4.16
C GLU A 179 10.85 17.43 3.35
N PRO A 180 11.33 17.28 2.10
CA PRO A 180 10.98 16.15 1.24
C PRO A 180 11.51 14.82 1.80
N GLY A 181 10.63 13.80 1.84
CA GLY A 181 10.97 12.45 2.31
C GLY A 181 10.95 12.29 3.83
N VAL A 182 10.49 13.30 4.58
CA VAL A 182 10.21 13.19 6.02
C VAL A 182 8.73 12.95 6.20
N ARG A 183 8.37 11.89 6.93
CA ARG A 183 6.96 11.55 7.14
C ARG A 183 6.31 12.38 8.22
N TYR A 184 5.09 12.81 7.98
CA TYR A 184 4.22 13.33 9.02
C TYR A 184 3.67 12.19 9.89
N ARG A 185 3.64 12.37 11.22
CA ARG A 185 3.06 11.40 12.15
C ARG A 185 1.54 11.53 12.14
N ASP A 186 0.88 10.60 11.49
CA ASP A 186 -0.57 10.54 11.35
C ASP A 186 -1.24 9.80 12.52
N LYS A 187 -2.58 9.79 12.51
CA LYS A 187 -3.39 9.06 13.50
C LYS A 187 -3.05 7.57 13.53
N LEU A 188 -2.68 6.99 12.39
CA LEU A 188 -2.29 5.58 12.28
C LEU A 188 -1.02 5.29 13.07
N TRP A 189 -0.01 6.16 12.99
CA TRP A 189 1.21 6.05 13.79
C TRP A 189 0.90 6.07 15.30
N TYR A 190 0.07 7.01 15.77
CA TYR A 190 -0.31 7.10 17.18
C TYR A 190 -1.15 5.90 17.64
N SER A 191 -2.01 5.36 16.76
CA SER A 191 -2.80 4.18 17.08
C SER A 191 -1.93 2.96 17.40
N GLY A 192 -0.84 2.78 16.66
CA GLY A 192 0.09 1.67 16.90
C GLY A 192 0.79 1.79 18.25
N MET A 193 1.19 3.00 18.64
CA MET A 193 1.78 3.23 19.96
C MET A 193 0.76 2.99 21.08
N LEU A 194 -0.47 3.48 20.92
CA LEU A 194 -1.54 3.31 21.90
C LEU A 194 -1.88 1.84 22.10
N ILE A 195 -2.07 1.08 21.03
CA ILE A 195 -2.38 -0.35 21.12
C ILE A 195 -1.20 -1.14 21.71
N ALA A 196 0.05 -0.80 21.39
CA ALA A 196 1.21 -1.44 22.02
C ALA A 196 1.23 -1.24 23.54
N ILE A 197 0.88 -0.04 24.03
CA ILE A 197 0.74 0.24 25.47
C ILE A 197 -0.41 -0.57 26.07
N ILE A 198 -1.56 -0.64 25.39
CA ILE A 198 -2.71 -1.45 25.84
C ILE A 198 -2.34 -2.94 25.92
N GLN A 199 -1.60 -3.47 24.94
CA GLN A 199 -1.14 -4.86 24.95
C GLN A 199 -0.27 -5.16 26.17
N LEU A 200 0.68 -4.27 26.49
CA LEU A 200 1.51 -4.40 27.69
C LEU A 200 0.66 -4.32 28.97
N GLY A 201 -0.33 -3.41 29.00
CA GLY A 201 -1.29 -3.30 30.12
C GLY A 201 -2.09 -4.59 30.34
N ILE A 202 -2.63 -5.19 29.28
CA ILE A 202 -3.33 -6.49 29.34
C ILE A 202 -2.37 -7.59 29.82
N ALA A 203 -1.12 -7.57 29.35
CA ALA A 203 -0.12 -8.58 29.72
C ALA A 203 0.32 -8.49 31.19
N CYS A 204 0.20 -7.32 31.83
CA CYS A 204 0.50 -7.13 33.25
C CYS A 204 -0.56 -7.74 34.19
N VAL A 205 -1.80 -7.96 33.73
CA VAL A 205 -2.89 -8.50 34.56
C VAL A 205 -2.58 -9.89 35.14
N PRO A 206 -2.19 -10.91 34.35
CA PRO A 206 -1.86 -12.23 34.88
C PRO A 206 -0.65 -12.21 35.82
N PHE A 207 0.31 -11.29 35.59
CA PHE A 207 1.44 -11.08 36.47
C PHE A 207 1.00 -10.53 37.83
N ALA A 208 0.12 -9.53 37.85
CA ALA A 208 -0.37 -8.89 39.08
C ALA A 208 -1.29 -9.80 39.91
N LEU A 209 -2.14 -10.60 39.26
CA LEU A 209 -3.14 -11.43 39.94
C LEU A 209 -2.61 -12.81 40.35
N GLY A 210 -1.71 -13.40 39.56
CA GLY A 210 -1.30 -14.80 39.71
C GLY A 210 0.20 -15.05 39.66
N GLY A 211 1.03 -14.00 39.55
CA GLY A 211 2.48 -14.14 39.42
C GLY A 211 2.94 -14.77 38.10
N ASP A 212 2.03 -14.95 37.14
CA ASP A 212 2.35 -15.52 35.84
C ASP A 212 2.95 -14.43 34.93
N TRP A 213 4.27 -14.49 34.78
CA TRP A 213 5.04 -13.54 33.97
C TRP A 213 5.11 -13.93 32.49
N GLY A 214 4.56 -15.09 32.10
CA GLY A 214 4.65 -15.61 30.72
C GLY A 214 4.05 -14.66 29.67
N PRO A 215 2.78 -14.24 29.81
CA PRO A 215 2.16 -13.29 28.88
C PRO A 215 2.89 -11.95 28.78
N LEU A 216 3.37 -11.43 29.91
CA LEU A 216 4.14 -10.18 29.99
C LEU A 216 5.48 -10.30 29.26
N TYR A 217 6.21 -11.38 29.46
CA TYR A 217 7.48 -11.65 28.80
C TYR A 217 7.32 -11.72 27.28
N LEU A 218 6.40 -12.55 26.80
CA LEU A 218 6.21 -12.70 25.35
C LEU A 218 5.75 -11.41 24.68
N THR A 219 4.86 -10.66 25.32
CA THR A 219 4.35 -9.41 24.75
C THR A 219 5.44 -8.34 24.74
N SER A 220 6.24 -8.24 25.80
CA SER A 220 7.35 -7.28 25.88
C SER A 220 8.43 -7.60 24.86
N VAL A 221 8.89 -8.85 24.80
CA VAL A 221 9.90 -9.30 23.84
C VAL A 221 9.36 -9.19 22.42
N GLY A 222 8.13 -9.63 22.17
CA GLY A 222 7.46 -9.50 20.87
C GLY A 222 7.33 -8.06 20.38
N THR A 223 7.02 -7.12 21.29
CA THR A 223 6.94 -5.69 20.96
C THR A 223 8.31 -5.11 20.61
N ILE A 224 9.34 -5.46 21.39
CA ILE A 224 10.72 -5.05 21.09
C ILE A 224 11.18 -5.60 19.73
N LEU A 225 10.93 -6.88 19.45
CA LEU A 225 11.25 -7.49 18.17
C LEU A 225 10.47 -6.85 17.02
N ALA A 226 9.18 -6.54 17.21
CA ALA A 226 8.35 -5.87 16.22
C ALA A 226 8.92 -4.49 15.85
N PHE A 227 9.25 -3.68 16.87
CA PHE A 227 9.82 -2.35 16.64
C PHE A 227 11.22 -2.44 16.04
N ALA A 228 12.08 -3.34 16.54
CA ALA A 228 13.41 -3.56 15.98
C ALA A 228 13.36 -3.99 14.51
N THR A 229 12.43 -4.89 14.17
CA THR A 229 12.22 -5.33 12.78
C THR A 229 11.73 -4.16 11.93
N GLY A 230 10.69 -3.44 12.36
CA GLY A 230 10.12 -2.32 11.60
C GLY A 230 11.02 -1.09 11.48
N SER A 231 11.98 -0.92 12.40
CA SER A 231 12.95 0.17 12.42
C SER A 231 14.24 -0.12 11.65
N LEU A 232 14.30 -1.24 10.91
CA LEU A 232 15.43 -1.51 10.03
C LEU A 232 15.60 -0.37 9.01
N PRO A 233 16.82 0.21 8.89
CA PRO A 233 17.07 1.37 8.02
C PRO A 233 16.84 1.06 6.54
N GLN A 234 16.79 -0.22 6.19
CA GLN A 234 16.50 -0.70 4.85
C GLN A 234 15.12 -0.24 4.34
N PHE A 235 14.10 -0.16 5.20
CA PHE A 235 12.77 0.32 4.79
C PHE A 235 12.82 1.76 4.27
N GLY A 236 13.53 2.65 4.97
CA GLY A 236 13.66 4.04 4.53
C GLY A 236 14.48 4.18 3.25
N LYS A 237 15.50 3.34 3.08
CA LYS A 237 16.31 3.32 1.85
C LYS A 237 15.51 2.82 0.64
N GLU A 238 14.66 1.81 0.79
CA GLU A 238 13.82 1.33 -0.30
C GLU A 238 12.71 2.32 -0.66
N LYS A 239 12.18 3.04 0.33
CA LYS A 239 11.16 4.07 0.12
C LYS A 239 11.70 5.33 -0.56
N TRP A 240 12.78 5.91 -0.04
CA TRP A 240 13.27 7.23 -0.48
C TRP A 240 14.74 7.26 -0.89
N GLY A 241 15.52 6.20 -0.64
CA GLY A 241 16.98 6.25 -0.65
C GLY A 241 17.62 6.57 -2.00
N GLU A 242 16.95 6.26 -3.11
CA GLU A 242 17.46 6.56 -4.46
C GLU A 242 16.93 7.91 -5.01
N ALA A 243 15.92 8.50 -4.37
CA ALA A 243 15.31 9.73 -4.85
C ALA A 243 16.12 10.95 -4.39
N LYS A 244 16.53 11.79 -5.33
CA LYS A 244 17.08 13.11 -5.01
C LYS A 244 16.01 13.95 -4.33
N ARG A 245 16.41 14.81 -3.39
CA ARG A 245 15.49 15.68 -2.63
C ARG A 245 15.26 17.06 -3.26
N THR A 246 15.88 17.33 -4.41
CA THR A 246 15.83 18.63 -5.08
C THR A 246 15.59 18.45 -6.57
N SER A 247 14.37 18.05 -6.95
CA SER A 247 14.00 17.84 -8.35
C SER A 247 13.19 19.00 -8.90
N HIS A 248 13.56 19.51 -10.08
CA HIS A 248 12.76 20.46 -10.85
C HIS A 248 11.79 19.77 -11.82
N ARG A 249 11.72 18.44 -11.81
CA ARG A 249 10.96 17.69 -12.82
C ARG A 249 9.46 17.77 -12.57
N THR A 250 8.71 17.97 -13.64
CA THR A 250 7.26 17.78 -13.66
C THR A 250 6.96 16.36 -14.12
N VAL A 251 6.14 15.66 -13.34
CA VAL A 251 5.84 14.24 -13.54
C VAL A 251 4.34 14.03 -13.43
N ALA A 252 3.77 13.23 -14.33
CA ALA A 252 2.40 12.77 -14.24
C ALA A 252 2.33 11.29 -13.82
N LEU A 253 1.35 10.94 -13.01
CA LEU A 253 1.10 9.60 -12.47
C LEU A 253 -0.32 9.18 -12.87
N THR A 254 -0.44 7.97 -13.42
CA THR A 254 -1.73 7.40 -13.87
C THR A 254 -1.66 5.87 -13.88
N LYS A 255 -2.80 5.17 -13.80
CA LYS A 255 -2.88 3.72 -14.04
C LYS A 255 -3.01 3.36 -15.53
N GLY A 256 -2.94 4.35 -16.42
CA GLY A 256 -2.99 4.18 -17.87
C GLY A 256 -4.31 4.62 -18.47
N HIS A 257 -4.51 4.30 -19.75
CA HIS A 257 -5.60 4.81 -20.60
C HIS A 257 -7.01 4.69 -19.98
N HIS A 258 -7.31 3.55 -19.36
CA HIS A 258 -8.64 3.28 -18.80
C HIS A 258 -8.90 3.96 -17.46
N HIS A 259 -7.88 4.58 -16.85
CA HIS A 259 -8.02 5.27 -15.58
C HIS A 259 -8.14 6.76 -15.82
N ARG A 260 -9.33 7.31 -15.61
CA ARG A 260 -9.66 8.70 -15.96
C ARG A 260 -9.18 9.72 -14.92
N GLU A 261 -8.20 9.34 -14.09
CA GLU A 261 -7.56 10.24 -13.13
C GLU A 261 -6.05 10.28 -13.38
N CYS A 262 -5.52 11.50 -13.47
CA CYS A 262 -4.12 11.79 -13.68
C CYS A 262 -3.65 12.77 -12.60
N ILE A 263 -2.62 12.38 -11.84
CA ILE A 263 -2.02 13.22 -10.81
C ILE A 263 -0.70 13.78 -11.35
N VAL A 264 -0.59 15.10 -11.45
CA VAL A 264 0.59 15.79 -11.95
C VAL A 264 1.27 16.49 -10.79
N ILE A 265 2.58 16.29 -10.64
CA ILE A 265 3.38 16.83 -9.56
C ILE A 265 4.55 17.63 -10.14
N HIS A 266 4.60 18.92 -9.80
CA HIS A 266 5.71 19.82 -10.08
C HIS A 266 6.73 19.79 -8.95
N GLY A 267 7.97 19.36 -9.22
CA GLY A 267 9.00 19.29 -8.19
C GLY A 267 9.55 20.63 -7.72
N LEU A 268 9.49 21.69 -8.56
CA LEU A 268 9.94 23.07 -8.26
C LEU A 268 11.35 23.22 -7.64
N GLY A 269 12.21 22.19 -7.73
CA GLY A 269 13.54 22.18 -7.14
C GLY A 269 13.59 21.80 -5.66
N ILE A 270 12.42 21.59 -5.03
CA ILE A 270 12.27 21.36 -3.59
C ILE A 270 11.69 19.96 -3.31
N GLY A 271 11.06 19.33 -4.31
CA GLY A 271 10.45 18.01 -4.22
C GLY A 271 11.41 16.84 -4.45
N LEU A 272 10.96 15.64 -4.05
CA LEU A 272 11.60 14.38 -4.39
C LEU A 272 11.62 14.15 -5.92
N ASP A 273 12.70 13.60 -6.45
CA ASP A 273 12.75 13.14 -7.84
C ASP A 273 11.92 11.87 -7.99
N LEU A 274 10.67 12.05 -8.42
CA LEU A 274 9.70 10.98 -8.57
C LEU A 274 10.12 9.98 -9.66
N GLU A 275 10.91 10.41 -10.66
CA GLU A 275 11.44 9.50 -11.69
C GLU A 275 12.47 8.54 -11.13
N ASP A 276 13.35 9.03 -10.24
CA ASP A 276 14.28 8.17 -9.53
C ASP A 276 13.54 7.22 -8.58
N LEU A 277 12.45 7.68 -7.96
CA LEU A 277 11.60 6.90 -7.06
C LEU A 277 10.84 5.79 -7.79
N ALA A 278 10.23 6.09 -8.94
CA ALA A 278 9.53 5.14 -9.80
C ALA A 278 10.45 4.06 -10.39
N MET A 279 11.72 4.40 -10.66
CA MET A 279 12.73 3.50 -11.23
C MET A 279 13.68 2.87 -10.22
N ALA A 280 13.52 3.10 -8.92
CA ALA A 280 14.48 2.68 -7.89
C ALA A 280 14.80 1.17 -7.98
N ASP A 281 13.77 0.34 -8.16
CA ASP A 281 13.91 -1.12 -8.30
C ASP A 281 14.59 -1.54 -9.61
N TRP A 282 14.34 -0.83 -10.73
CA TRP A 282 14.92 -1.15 -12.04
C TRP A 282 16.43 -0.89 -12.08
N LYS A 283 16.86 0.27 -11.54
CA LYS A 283 18.29 0.62 -11.50
C LYS A 283 19.09 -0.41 -10.71
N LYS A 284 18.55 -0.86 -9.56
CA LYS A 284 19.18 -1.86 -8.69
C LYS A 284 19.37 -3.21 -9.38
N HIS A 285 18.36 -3.72 -10.09
CA HIS A 285 18.45 -5.00 -10.79
C HIS A 285 19.41 -4.97 -11.99
N ASN A 286 19.40 -3.88 -12.77
CA ASN A 286 20.31 -3.76 -13.93
C ASN A 286 21.77 -3.52 -13.55
N LEU A 287 22.03 -2.86 -12.41
CA LEU A 287 23.36 -2.71 -11.85
C LEU A 287 23.93 -4.05 -11.34
N LEU A 288 23.09 -4.94 -10.81
CA LEU A 288 23.45 -6.30 -10.40
C LEU A 288 23.66 -7.24 -11.59
N SER A 289 22.95 -7.02 -12.70
CA SER A 289 23.08 -7.80 -13.95
C SER A 289 24.31 -7.45 -14.80
N GLY A 290 25.25 -6.65 -14.31
CA GLY A 290 26.55 -6.44 -14.96
C GLY A 290 26.55 -5.61 -16.26
N LYS A 291 25.42 -5.04 -16.70
CA LYS A 291 25.38 -4.14 -17.86
C LYS A 291 25.68 -2.70 -17.45
N LYS A 292 26.97 -2.36 -17.40
CA LYS A 292 27.46 -0.98 -17.28
C LYS A 292 26.98 -0.15 -18.49
N PHE A 293 25.99 0.70 -18.31
CA PHE A 293 25.78 1.87 -19.17
C PHE A 293 26.08 3.13 -18.38
N GLY A 294 27.25 3.71 -18.63
CA GLY A 294 27.69 4.98 -18.05
C GLY A 294 29.19 5.21 -18.23
N LYS A 295 29.53 6.13 -19.15
CA LYS A 295 30.89 6.65 -19.35
C LYS A 295 31.40 7.30 -18.05
N LYS A 296 32.68 7.05 -17.72
CA LYS A 296 33.46 7.55 -16.57
C LYS A 296 33.30 6.79 -15.24
N GLY A 297 33.85 5.57 -15.20
CA GLY A 297 35.02 5.27 -14.36
C GLY A 297 34.99 5.47 -12.84
N LYS A 298 33.85 5.67 -12.18
CA LYS A 298 33.77 5.60 -10.71
C LYS A 298 32.57 4.72 -10.29
N PRO A 299 32.76 3.59 -9.61
CA PRO A 299 31.65 2.84 -9.04
C PRO A 299 30.99 3.72 -7.96
N LYS A 300 29.78 4.22 -8.21
CA LYS A 300 28.95 4.78 -7.14
C LYS A 300 28.68 3.64 -6.15
N LYS A 301 28.99 3.87 -4.87
CA LYS A 301 28.79 2.92 -3.77
C LYS A 301 27.38 2.34 -3.86
N GLN A 302 27.31 1.03 -4.05
CA GLN A 302 26.11 0.26 -4.30
C GLN A 302 25.12 0.38 -3.14
N ALA A 303 23.84 0.61 -3.45
CA ALA A 303 22.70 0.35 -2.56
C ALA A 303 22.26 -1.13 -2.67
N THR A 304 23.22 -2.06 -2.62
CA THR A 304 22.90 -3.44 -2.27
C THR A 304 22.41 -3.42 -0.81
N ALA A 305 21.36 -4.18 -0.48
CA ALA A 305 21.01 -4.37 0.92
C ALA A 305 22.28 -4.74 1.66
N TRP A 306 22.66 -3.92 2.64
CA TRP A 306 23.91 -4.11 3.36
C TRP A 306 24.01 -5.59 3.80
N PRO A 307 25.21 -6.21 3.80
CA PRO A 307 25.38 -7.51 4.45
C PRO A 307 24.82 -7.48 5.88
N TYR A 308 24.91 -6.31 6.53
CA TYR A 308 24.24 -5.99 7.79
C TYR A 308 22.73 -6.25 7.78
N THR A 309 21.98 -5.76 6.78
CA THR A 309 20.53 -6.00 6.70
C THR A 309 20.22 -7.49 6.63
N ARG A 310 20.95 -8.25 5.81
CA ARG A 310 20.74 -9.71 5.68
C ARG A 310 21.00 -10.43 7.01
N MET A 311 22.10 -10.08 7.67
CA MET A 311 22.44 -10.61 8.99
C MET A 311 21.38 -10.26 10.03
N CYS A 312 20.96 -8.99 10.10
CA CYS A 312 19.90 -8.54 11.02
C CYS A 312 18.58 -9.26 10.77
N THR A 313 18.15 -9.41 9.51
CA THR A 313 16.91 -10.14 9.20
C THR A 313 17.01 -11.62 9.53
N GLY A 314 18.19 -12.23 9.38
CA GLY A 314 18.43 -13.63 9.78
C GLY A 314 18.36 -13.80 11.29
N ILE A 315 19.02 -12.92 12.05
CA ILE A 315 18.97 -12.92 13.51
C ILE A 315 17.54 -12.70 14.00
N LEU A 316 16.85 -11.68 13.48
CA LEU A 316 15.46 -11.39 13.84
C LEU A 316 14.54 -12.58 13.51
N SER A 317 14.71 -13.21 12.36
CA SER A 317 13.97 -14.41 11.97
C SER A 317 14.14 -15.56 12.98
N ILE A 318 15.39 -15.82 13.41
CA ILE A 318 15.67 -16.82 14.44
C ILE A 318 15.05 -16.42 15.79
N CYS A 319 15.17 -15.16 16.21
CA CYS A 319 14.57 -14.67 17.45
C CYS A 319 13.03 -14.82 17.44
N TRP A 320 12.38 -14.58 16.30
CA TRP A 320 10.94 -14.81 16.15
C TRP A 320 10.55 -16.29 16.28
N ILE A 321 11.36 -17.22 15.76
CA ILE A 321 11.15 -18.66 15.95
C ILE A 321 11.31 -19.04 17.43
N VAL A 322 12.36 -18.55 18.09
CA VAL A 322 12.61 -18.80 19.51
C VAL A 322 11.46 -18.27 20.37
N LEU A 323 10.94 -17.09 20.05
CA LEU A 323 9.78 -16.51 20.73
C LEU A 323 8.53 -17.38 20.53
N LEU A 324 8.31 -17.91 19.32
CA LEU A 324 7.18 -18.79 19.03
C LEU A 324 7.28 -20.13 19.78
N ILE A 325 8.47 -20.73 19.86
CA ILE A 325 8.71 -21.94 20.66
C ILE A 325 8.44 -21.65 22.14
N SER A 326 8.85 -20.49 22.63
CA SER A 326 8.57 -20.07 24.01
C SER A 326 7.07 -19.91 24.24
N ALA A 327 6.33 -19.37 23.26
CA ALA A 327 4.88 -19.21 23.32
C ALA A 327 4.12 -20.54 23.36
N SER A 328 4.60 -21.58 22.67
CA SER A 328 3.96 -22.90 22.70
C SER A 328 4.13 -23.61 24.06
N GLY A 329 5.10 -23.20 24.87
CA GLY A 329 5.33 -23.71 26.22
C GLY A 329 4.35 -23.20 27.27
N ILE A 330 3.56 -22.16 26.99
CA ILE A 330 2.65 -21.54 27.97
C ILE A 330 1.34 -22.31 28.05
N ARG A 331 1.06 -22.83 29.25
CA ARG A 331 -0.16 -23.62 29.56
C ARG A 331 -1.16 -22.90 30.45
N ALA A 332 -0.77 -21.81 31.09
CA ALA A 332 -1.61 -21.00 31.96
C ALA A 332 -1.90 -19.65 31.29
N ASN A 333 -3.10 -19.09 31.50
CA ASN A 333 -3.47 -17.75 31.03
C ASN A 333 -3.25 -17.49 29.52
N SER A 334 -3.22 -18.54 28.68
CA SER A 334 -2.94 -18.43 27.24
C SER A 334 -3.95 -17.58 26.49
N TRP A 335 -5.16 -17.41 27.04
CA TRP A 335 -6.19 -16.52 26.53
C TRP A 335 -5.78 -15.05 26.49
N TYR A 336 -4.95 -14.59 27.43
CA TYR A 336 -4.40 -13.22 27.38
C TYR A 336 -3.51 -13.04 26.14
N LEU A 337 -2.70 -14.04 25.82
CA LEU A 337 -1.84 -14.02 24.64
C LEU A 337 -2.63 -14.07 23.33
N VAL A 338 -3.68 -14.89 23.27
CA VAL A 338 -4.59 -14.90 22.12
C VAL A 338 -5.26 -13.54 21.95
N GLY A 339 -5.77 -12.95 23.02
CA GLY A 339 -6.38 -11.62 23.00
C GLY A 339 -5.41 -10.53 22.55
N ILE A 340 -4.20 -10.50 23.10
CA ILE A 340 -3.13 -9.57 22.71
C ILE A 340 -2.79 -9.74 21.23
N GLY A 341 -2.56 -10.97 20.78
CA GLY A 341 -2.20 -11.27 19.39
C GLY A 341 -3.31 -10.91 18.40
N ALA A 342 -4.58 -11.17 18.75
CA ALA A 342 -5.74 -10.81 17.95
C ALA A 342 -5.93 -9.29 17.88
N LEU A 343 -5.81 -8.58 19.00
CA LEU A 343 -5.88 -7.12 19.04
C LEU A 343 -4.82 -6.48 18.14
N GLY A 344 -3.59 -6.99 18.20
CA GLY A 344 -2.51 -6.52 17.33
C GLY A 344 -2.76 -6.84 15.85
N LEU A 345 -3.32 -8.01 15.54
CA LEU A 345 -3.69 -8.36 14.17
C LEU A 345 -4.75 -7.41 13.60
N VAL A 346 -5.80 -7.12 14.37
CA VAL A 346 -6.86 -6.19 13.96
C VAL A 346 -6.29 -4.79 13.72
N GLN A 347 -5.44 -4.30 14.62
CA GLN A 347 -4.80 -2.99 14.44
C GLN A 347 -3.90 -2.96 13.20
N ASN A 348 -3.07 -3.99 12.99
CA ASN A 348 -2.20 -4.07 11.83
C ASN A 348 -3.01 -4.16 10.52
N ALA A 349 -4.13 -4.90 10.51
CA ALA A 349 -5.03 -4.99 9.37
C ALA A 349 -5.67 -3.64 9.05
N TRP A 350 -6.15 -2.94 10.07
CA TRP A 350 -6.72 -1.61 9.92
C TRP A 350 -5.69 -0.62 9.37
N VAL A 351 -4.46 -0.64 9.89
CA VAL A 351 -3.37 0.19 9.35
C VAL A 351 -3.11 -0.16 7.89
N ALA A 352 -2.91 -1.43 7.56
CA ALA A 352 -2.59 -1.86 6.19
C ALA A 352 -3.68 -1.50 5.16
N ALA A 353 -4.94 -1.48 5.59
CA ALA A 353 -6.10 -1.17 4.75
C ALA A 353 -6.45 0.32 4.72
N SER A 354 -5.97 1.12 5.68
CA SER A 354 -6.35 2.52 5.78
C SER A 354 -5.78 3.34 4.61
N PRO A 355 -6.59 4.22 4.00
CA PRO A 355 -6.10 5.15 3.00
C PRO A 355 -4.99 6.04 3.55
N THR A 356 -4.05 6.37 2.69
CA THR A 356 -2.82 7.07 3.05
C THR A 356 -2.75 8.42 2.33
N THR A 357 -2.46 9.49 3.05
CA THR A 357 -2.22 10.81 2.42
C THR A 357 -0.77 10.96 1.97
N PRO A 358 -0.46 11.77 0.94
CA PRO A 358 0.90 11.98 0.46
C PRO A 358 1.90 12.40 1.55
N GLU A 359 1.47 13.24 2.50
CA GLU A 359 2.31 13.77 3.57
C GLU A 359 2.76 12.70 4.56
N SER A 360 1.89 11.70 4.81
CA SER A 360 2.23 10.55 5.65
C SER A 360 3.29 9.66 5.00
N GLN A 361 3.46 9.72 3.68
CA GLN A 361 4.53 9.05 2.93
C GLN A 361 5.74 9.95 2.64
N GLY A 362 5.75 11.17 3.18
CA GLY A 362 6.84 12.14 3.01
C GLY A 362 6.84 12.86 1.66
N LEU A 363 5.69 12.88 0.98
CA LEU A 363 5.44 13.74 -0.19
C LEU A 363 4.55 14.89 0.26
N HIS A 364 5.16 16.05 0.48
CA HIS A 364 4.44 17.27 0.84
C HIS A 364 4.04 18.00 -0.44
N LEU A 365 2.74 18.03 -0.70
CA LEU A 365 2.15 18.55 -1.93
C LEU A 365 1.21 19.71 -1.60
N ASP A 366 1.31 20.78 -2.36
CA ASP A 366 0.36 21.90 -2.36
C ASP A 366 -0.48 21.82 -3.64
N PHE A 367 -1.80 21.89 -3.49
CA PHE A 367 -2.73 21.87 -4.61
C PHE A 367 -2.60 23.16 -5.43
N GLN A 368 -2.46 23.02 -6.76
CA GLN A 368 -2.39 24.17 -7.68
C GLN A 368 -3.67 24.34 -8.49
N GLY A 369 -4.31 23.24 -8.88
CA GLY A 369 -5.54 23.29 -9.64
C GLY A 369 -5.91 21.96 -10.26
N VAL A 370 -7.07 21.95 -10.90
CA VAL A 370 -7.66 20.77 -11.52
C VAL A 370 -8.29 21.13 -12.87
N THR A 371 -8.34 20.13 -13.74
CA THR A 371 -9.05 20.19 -15.01
C THR A 371 -9.83 18.89 -15.17
N ALA A 372 -11.15 18.98 -15.31
CA ALA A 372 -12.02 17.83 -15.55
C ALA A 372 -12.86 18.07 -16.80
N SER A 373 -12.93 17.08 -17.70
CA SER A 373 -13.76 17.14 -18.90
C SER A 373 -14.19 15.75 -19.35
N ASP A 374 -15.38 15.68 -19.94
CA ASP A 374 -15.99 14.46 -20.49
C ASP A 374 -15.30 13.97 -21.76
N ASN A 375 -14.75 14.89 -22.55
CA ASN A 375 -13.85 14.58 -23.66
C ASN A 375 -12.39 14.66 -23.16
N ALA A 376 -11.63 13.59 -23.39
CA ALA A 376 -10.23 13.46 -22.99
C ALA A 376 -9.33 14.49 -23.70
N LEU A 377 -9.47 14.66 -25.02
CA LEU A 377 -8.70 15.65 -25.78
C LEU A 377 -8.95 17.07 -25.28
N LYS A 378 -10.20 17.36 -24.95
CA LYS A 378 -10.57 18.65 -24.35
C LYS A 378 -9.96 18.84 -22.96
N ALA A 379 -9.94 17.82 -22.11
CA ALA A 379 -9.28 17.89 -20.80
C ALA A 379 -7.79 18.20 -20.97
N LEU A 380 -7.15 17.53 -21.94
CA LEU A 380 -5.74 17.73 -22.26
C LEU A 380 -5.47 19.15 -22.78
N LEU A 381 -6.31 19.67 -23.67
CA LEU A 381 -6.17 21.04 -24.17
C LEU A 381 -6.27 22.07 -23.03
N ILE A 382 -7.27 21.94 -22.16
CA ILE A 382 -7.44 22.86 -21.03
C ILE A 382 -6.25 22.77 -20.07
N ALA A 383 -5.74 21.56 -19.82
CA ALA A 383 -4.55 21.36 -19.00
C ALA A 383 -3.29 21.98 -19.64
N ASP A 384 -3.17 21.90 -20.97
CA ASP A 384 -2.07 22.51 -21.72
C ASP A 384 -2.10 24.04 -21.66
N GLN A 385 -3.28 24.64 -21.80
CA GLN A 385 -3.47 26.08 -21.68
C GLN A 385 -3.18 26.58 -20.25
N LYS A 386 -3.66 25.87 -19.23
CA LYS A 386 -3.50 26.27 -17.81
C LYS A 386 -2.08 26.05 -17.28
N PHE A 387 -1.42 24.95 -17.66
CA PHE A 387 -0.18 24.51 -17.02
C PHE A 387 1.02 24.37 -17.98
N GLY A 388 0.83 24.63 -19.28
CA GLY A 388 1.90 24.72 -20.29
C GLY A 388 2.55 23.37 -20.63
N GLY A 389 2.25 22.82 -21.81
CA GLY A 389 2.90 21.61 -22.35
C GLY A 389 2.49 20.29 -21.67
N LEU A 390 1.56 20.35 -20.71
CA LEU A 390 1.08 19.19 -19.96
C LEU A 390 0.17 18.29 -20.80
N GLY A 391 -0.71 18.87 -21.61
CA GLY A 391 -1.65 18.13 -22.44
C GLY A 391 -0.93 17.32 -23.51
N LEU A 392 0.06 17.93 -24.16
CA LEU A 392 0.88 17.27 -25.20
C LEU A 392 1.62 16.04 -24.67
N ALA A 393 2.14 16.09 -23.45
CA ALA A 393 2.86 14.96 -22.85
C ALA A 393 1.95 13.76 -22.51
N LEU A 394 0.68 14.03 -22.20
CA LEU A 394 -0.30 13.04 -21.78
C LEU A 394 -1.12 12.45 -22.94
N LEU A 395 -1.10 13.13 -24.09
CA LEU A 395 -1.83 12.78 -25.31
C LEU A 395 -1.57 11.33 -25.76
N LYS A 396 -0.31 10.88 -25.71
CA LYS A 396 0.06 9.50 -26.09
C LYS A 396 -0.59 8.40 -25.23
N ILE A 397 -1.04 8.73 -24.02
CA ILE A 397 -1.63 7.76 -23.09
C ILE A 397 -3.14 7.74 -23.17
N TYR A 398 -3.77 8.92 -23.21
CA TYR A 398 -5.22 9.06 -23.17
C TYR A 398 -5.88 9.07 -24.56
N CYS A 399 -5.09 9.29 -25.61
CA CYS A 399 -5.53 9.28 -27.00
C CYS A 399 -4.59 8.41 -27.86
N PRO A 400 -4.43 7.11 -27.57
CA PRO A 400 -3.49 6.26 -28.30
C PRO A 400 -3.98 5.92 -29.72
N ASP A 401 -5.30 5.87 -29.93
CA ASP A 401 -5.92 5.37 -31.15
C ASP A 401 -6.20 6.46 -32.19
N LEU A 402 -6.14 7.73 -31.79
CA LEU A 402 -6.37 8.86 -32.66
C LEU A 402 -5.14 9.11 -33.54
N GLU A 403 -5.35 9.23 -34.85
CA GLU A 403 -4.28 9.59 -35.77
C GLU A 403 -3.81 11.03 -35.50
N GLN A 404 -2.52 11.30 -35.70
CA GLN A 404 -1.96 12.64 -35.44
C GLN A 404 -2.71 13.76 -36.19
N GLN A 405 -3.23 13.48 -37.39
CA GLN A 405 -3.98 14.45 -38.18
C GLN A 405 -5.35 14.76 -37.55
N GLU A 406 -6.05 13.73 -37.06
CA GLU A 406 -7.35 13.86 -36.40
C GLU A 406 -7.20 14.64 -35.08
N ILE A 407 -6.19 14.29 -34.29
CA ILE A 407 -5.81 15.02 -33.06
C ILE A 407 -5.59 16.49 -33.34
N LEU A 408 -4.78 16.83 -34.35
CA LEU A 408 -4.49 18.23 -34.69
C LEU A 408 -5.76 18.97 -35.13
N SER A 409 -6.61 18.33 -35.93
CA SER A 409 -7.86 18.95 -36.39
C SER A 409 -8.82 19.23 -35.25
N GLU A 410 -9.02 18.27 -34.34
CA GLU A 410 -9.90 18.43 -33.18
C GLU A 410 -9.29 19.38 -32.15
N TRP A 411 -7.97 19.37 -31.98
CA TRP A 411 -7.26 20.32 -31.12
C TRP A 411 -7.40 21.76 -31.62
N HIS A 412 -7.27 22.00 -32.93
CA HIS A 412 -7.50 23.31 -33.54
C HIS A 412 -8.95 23.75 -33.41
N TYR A 413 -9.91 22.86 -33.69
CA TYR A 413 -11.33 23.14 -33.51
C TYR A 413 -11.66 23.54 -32.06
N LEU A 414 -11.14 22.80 -31.08
CA LEU A 414 -11.36 23.10 -29.67
C LEU A 414 -10.65 24.40 -29.25
N GLN A 415 -9.49 24.71 -29.83
CA GLN A 415 -8.83 26.01 -29.61
C GLN A 415 -9.65 27.19 -30.17
N GLU A 416 -10.30 27.02 -31.32
CA GLU A 416 -11.19 28.03 -31.91
C GLU A 416 -12.50 28.19 -31.12
N GLU A 417 -13.11 27.08 -30.68
CA GLU A 417 -14.38 27.09 -29.94
C GLU A 417 -14.23 27.71 -28.54
N TYR A 418 -13.14 27.39 -27.83
CA TYR A 418 -12.94 27.81 -26.44
C TYR A 418 -11.98 28.99 -26.28
N GLY A 419 -11.30 29.41 -27.35
CA GLY A 419 -10.30 30.48 -27.33
C GLY A 419 -9.09 30.17 -26.44
N PRO A 420 -8.09 31.07 -26.37
CA PRO A 420 -7.12 31.07 -25.28
C PRO A 420 -7.85 31.44 -23.99
N MET A 421 -8.03 30.48 -23.08
CA MET A 421 -8.43 30.76 -21.70
C MET A 421 -7.23 31.41 -21.00
N ILE A 422 -7.18 32.75 -21.01
CA ILE A 422 -6.17 33.57 -20.32
C ILE A 422 -6.48 33.63 -18.83
#